data_AF-A0A970GXN4-F1
#
_entry.id   AF-A0A970GXN4-F1
#
_cell.length_a   1.000
_cell.length_b   1.000
_cell.length_c   1.000
_cell.angle_alpha   90.00
_cell.angle_beta   90.00
_cell.angle_gamma   90.00
#
_symmetry.space_group_name_H-M   'P 1'
#
loop_
_entity.id
_entity.type
_entity.pdbx_description
1 polymer ?
#
loop_
_entity_poly.entity_id
_entity_poly.type
_entity_poly.pdbx_seq_one_letter_code
_entity_poly.pdbx_strand_id
1 'polypeptide(L)'
;MNPMTTTTQNEFEYQVLACFRKHANTLRLCEPTFRREGYVITATMSAGTSGKVELRYGPAEYVTEIFIYTSADNKRWSLTDLLNNEQIRTWILKNKPDMSGRSRLETEITFAFSLLNEGLVDIPDFHWLASKA
;
A
#
# COMPACT_ATOMS: atom_id res chain seq x y z
N MET A 1 -18.50 -17.43 -7.98
CA MET A 1 -17.48 -16.35 -7.99
C MET A 1 -17.97 -15.26 -8.91
N ASN A 2 -18.22 -14.06 -8.38
CA ASN A 2 -18.50 -12.90 -9.24
C ASN A 2 -17.17 -12.34 -9.74
N PRO A 3 -16.95 -12.24 -11.07
CA PRO A 3 -15.70 -11.72 -11.61
C PRO A 3 -15.51 -10.25 -11.22
N MET A 4 -14.28 -9.85 -10.90
CA MET A 4 -13.94 -8.44 -10.74
C MET A 4 -14.23 -7.72 -12.05
N THR A 5 -14.99 -6.64 -12.00
CA THR A 5 -15.32 -5.86 -13.19
C THR A 5 -14.16 -4.95 -13.58
N THR A 6 -14.06 -4.62 -14.87
CA THR A 6 -13.14 -3.58 -15.36
C THR A 6 -13.35 -2.24 -14.63
N THR A 7 -14.58 -1.94 -14.21
CA THR A 7 -14.91 -0.75 -13.41
C THR A 7 -14.19 -0.77 -12.05
N THR A 8 -14.16 -1.91 -11.36
CA THR A 8 -13.48 -2.05 -10.07
C THR A 8 -11.96 -1.93 -10.22
N GLN A 9 -11.39 -2.48 -11.30
CA GLN A 9 -9.96 -2.29 -11.63
C GLN A 9 -9.61 -0.82 -11.86
N ASN A 10 -10.44 -0.10 -12.61
CA ASN A 10 -10.23 1.33 -12.87
C ASN A 10 -10.36 2.15 -11.58
N GLU A 11 -11.30 1.80 -10.70
CA GLU A 11 -11.44 2.45 -9.39
C GLU A 11 -10.18 2.24 -8.52
N PHE A 12 -9.62 1.03 -8.51
CA PHE A 12 -8.35 0.76 -7.81
C PHE A 12 -7.22 1.65 -8.34
N GLU A 13 -7.04 1.74 -9.67
CA GLU A 13 -6.03 2.61 -10.28
C GLU A 13 -6.23 4.08 -9.89
N TYR A 14 -7.46 4.56 -9.98
CA TYR A 14 -7.83 5.92 -9.61
C TYR A 14 -7.47 6.24 -8.15
N GLN A 15 -7.86 5.37 -7.22
CA GLN A 15 -7.63 5.57 -5.80
C GLN A 15 -6.14 5.49 -5.43
N VAL A 16 -5.38 4.56 -6.04
CA VAL A 16 -3.91 4.48 -5.86
C VAL A 16 -3.23 5.74 -6.38
N LEU A 17 -3.57 6.23 -7.57
CA LEU A 17 -3.01 7.46 -8.13
C LEU A 17 -3.36 8.69 -7.27
N ALA A 18 -4.60 8.79 -6.79
CA ALA A 18 -5.03 9.87 -5.91
C ALA A 18 -4.23 9.89 -4.60
N CYS A 19 -4.08 8.74 -3.95
CA CYS A 19 -3.27 8.63 -2.72
C CYS A 19 -1.79 8.86 -2.98
N PHE A 20 -1.23 8.36 -4.09
CA PHE A 20 0.15 8.64 -4.49
C PHE A 20 0.40 10.14 -4.62
N ARG A 21 -0.44 10.86 -5.38
CA ARG A 21 -0.30 12.32 -5.56
C ARG A 21 -0.38 13.08 -4.24
N LYS A 22 -1.27 12.66 -3.33
CA LYS A 22 -1.40 13.25 -1.99
C LYS A 22 -0.11 13.11 -1.17
N HIS A 23 0.63 12.02 -1.35
CA HIS A 23 1.84 11.70 -0.58
C HIS A 23 3.15 11.88 -1.38
N ALA A 24 3.10 12.43 -2.59
CA ALA A 24 4.27 12.52 -3.49
C ALA A 24 5.43 13.34 -2.89
N ASN A 25 5.14 14.25 -1.96
CA ASN A 25 6.16 15.06 -1.28
C ASN A 25 6.72 14.40 -0.01
N THR A 26 6.06 13.36 0.52
CA THR A 26 6.43 12.74 1.80
C THR A 26 6.98 11.33 1.63
N LEU A 27 6.51 10.60 0.61
CA LEU A 27 7.00 9.27 0.25
C LEU A 27 7.97 9.36 -0.92
N ARG A 28 9.15 8.76 -0.77
CA ARG A 28 10.15 8.62 -1.84
C ARG A 28 9.82 7.45 -2.77
N LEU A 29 8.63 7.49 -3.35
CA LEU A 29 8.14 6.49 -4.30
C LEU A 29 8.00 7.10 -5.68
N CYS A 30 8.36 6.34 -6.71
CA CYS A 30 8.05 6.65 -8.09
C CYS A 30 6.56 6.42 -8.38
N GLU A 31 6.08 7.04 -9.45
CA GLU A 31 4.71 6.90 -9.90
C GLU A 31 4.31 5.42 -10.05
N PRO A 32 3.10 5.02 -9.61
CA PRO A 32 2.65 3.64 -9.69
C PRO A 32 2.58 3.14 -11.13
N THR A 33 3.08 1.92 -11.35
CA THR A 33 2.83 1.15 -12.58
C THR A 33 1.80 0.07 -12.30
N PHE A 34 0.89 -0.17 -13.25
CA PHE A 34 -0.23 -1.08 -13.05
C PHE A 34 -0.11 -2.31 -13.95
N ARG A 35 -0.36 -3.49 -13.37
CA ARG A 35 -0.43 -4.76 -14.10
C ARG A 35 -1.75 -5.45 -13.80
N ARG A 36 -2.47 -5.84 -14.85
CA ARG A 36 -3.75 -6.57 -14.77
C ARG A 36 -3.53 -8.03 -15.16
N GLU A 37 -3.89 -8.94 -14.27
CA GLU A 37 -3.71 -10.39 -14.43
C GLU A 37 -5.04 -11.08 -14.11
N GLY A 38 -5.89 -11.24 -15.14
CA GLY A 38 -7.25 -11.74 -14.97
C GLY A 38 -8.08 -10.84 -14.05
N TYR A 39 -8.53 -11.40 -12.91
CA TYR A 39 -9.31 -10.68 -11.90
C TYR A 39 -8.46 -10.00 -10.83
N VAL A 40 -7.16 -9.87 -11.05
CA VAL A 40 -6.22 -9.23 -10.11
C VAL A 40 -5.63 -8.01 -10.78
N ILE A 41 -5.50 -6.92 -10.02
CA ILE A 41 -4.73 -5.75 -10.40
C ILE A 41 -3.65 -5.49 -9.34
N THR A 42 -2.46 -5.17 -9.81
CA THR A 42 -1.31 -4.84 -8.95
C THR A 42 -0.78 -3.47 -9.32
N ALA A 43 -0.65 -2.58 -8.33
CA ALA A 43 0.12 -1.35 -8.44
C ALA A 43 1.51 -1.55 -7.86
N THR A 44 2.55 -1.19 -8.61
CA THR A 44 3.95 -1.26 -8.16
C THR A 44 4.56 0.13 -8.13
N MET A 45 5.12 0.52 -6.99
CA MET A 45 5.80 1.79 -6.76
C MET A 45 7.24 1.52 -6.29
N SER A 46 8.24 1.97 -7.03
CA SER A 46 9.66 1.77 -6.69
C SER A 46 10.22 2.96 -5.90
N ALA A 47 11.20 2.72 -5.02
CA ALA A 47 12.04 3.76 -4.43
C ALA A 47 13.49 3.69 -4.97
N GLY A 48 13.63 3.46 -6.27
CA GLY A 48 14.93 3.27 -6.92
C GLY A 48 15.56 1.93 -6.51
N THR A 49 16.80 1.97 -6.03
CA THR A 49 17.53 0.77 -5.59
C THR A 49 17.24 0.36 -4.15
N SER A 50 16.53 1.18 -3.36
CA SER A 50 16.31 0.91 -1.93
C SER A 50 15.20 -0.11 -1.66
N GLY A 51 14.18 -0.15 -2.50
CA GLY A 51 13.03 -1.04 -2.31
C GLY A 51 11.87 -0.72 -3.24
N LYS A 52 10.75 -1.42 -3.03
CA LYS A 52 9.48 -1.18 -3.73
C LYS A 52 8.28 -1.55 -2.86
N VAL A 53 7.13 -1.00 -3.20
CA VAL A 53 5.83 -1.32 -2.62
C VAL A 53 4.91 -1.87 -3.70
N GLU A 54 4.19 -2.93 -3.39
CA GLU A 54 3.13 -3.49 -4.21
C GLU A 54 1.80 -3.42 -3.45
N LEU A 55 0.79 -2.84 -4.08
CA LEU A 55 -0.60 -2.94 -3.64
C LEU A 55 -1.31 -3.88 -4.60
N ARG A 56 -1.96 -4.92 -4.08
CA ARG A 56 -2.67 -5.92 -4.88
C ARG A 56 -4.14 -5.92 -4.50
N TYR A 57 -5.00 -5.91 -5.51
CA TYR A 57 -6.44 -5.99 -5.33
C TYR A 57 -7.04 -7.05 -6.26
N GLY A 58 -7.98 -7.82 -5.72
CA GLY A 58 -8.59 -8.98 -6.36
C GLY A 58 -10.12 -8.98 -6.28
N PRO A 59 -10.77 -10.12 -6.56
CA PRO A 59 -12.23 -10.25 -6.47
C PRO A 59 -12.79 -9.75 -5.13
N ALA A 60 -14.06 -9.34 -5.09
CA ALA A 60 -14.68 -8.62 -3.95
C ALA A 60 -14.60 -9.30 -2.56
N GLU A 61 -14.25 -10.59 -2.53
CA GLU A 61 -14.01 -11.38 -1.32
C GLU A 61 -12.61 -11.09 -0.70
N TYR A 62 -11.70 -10.51 -1.49
CA TYR A 62 -10.33 -10.20 -1.12
C TYR A 62 -10.18 -8.74 -0.69
N VAL A 63 -9.36 -8.54 0.33
CA VAL A 63 -8.92 -7.22 0.81
C VAL A 63 -7.79 -6.70 -0.08
N THR A 64 -7.56 -5.39 -0.08
CA THR A 64 -6.32 -4.83 -0.61
C THR A 64 -5.13 -5.37 0.19
N GLU A 65 -4.20 -6.03 -0.49
CA GLU A 65 -2.96 -6.52 0.11
C GLU A 65 -1.83 -5.51 -0.10
N ILE A 66 -0.95 -5.39 0.88
CA ILE A 66 0.28 -4.60 0.80
C ILE A 66 1.49 -5.52 0.96
N PHE A 67 2.45 -5.36 0.04
CA PHE A 67 3.77 -5.99 0.12
C PHE A 67 4.86 -4.92 0.00
N ILE A 68 5.84 -4.99 0.90
CA ILE A 68 6.99 -4.08 0.91
C ILE A 68 8.24 -4.90 0.68
N TYR A 69 9.08 -4.48 -0.27
CA TYR A 69 10.31 -5.17 -0.61
C TYR A 69 11.48 -4.27 -0.27
N THR A 70 12.39 -4.77 0.58
CA THR A 70 13.62 -4.10 0.96
C THR A 70 14.78 -4.69 0.16
N SER A 71 15.51 -3.86 -0.57
CA SER A 71 16.59 -4.35 -1.45
C SER A 71 17.86 -4.74 -0.69
N ALA A 72 18.06 -4.20 0.52
CA ALA A 72 19.25 -4.46 1.34
C ALA A 72 19.38 -5.95 1.74
N ASP A 73 18.25 -6.61 1.95
CA ASP A 73 18.15 -7.99 2.41
C ASP A 73 17.26 -8.87 1.51
N ASN A 74 16.79 -8.33 0.38
CA ASN A 74 15.82 -8.95 -0.53
C ASN A 74 14.56 -9.48 0.18
N LYS A 75 14.16 -8.84 1.28
CA LYS A 75 13.03 -9.30 2.08
C LYS A 75 11.73 -8.75 1.52
N ARG A 76 10.71 -9.61 1.53
CA ARG A 76 9.32 -9.26 1.26
C ARG A 76 8.55 -9.26 2.58
N TRP A 77 7.92 -8.14 2.90
CA TRP A 77 7.09 -7.93 4.08
C TRP A 77 5.63 -7.88 3.67
N SER A 78 4.83 -8.83 4.14
CA SER A 78 3.38 -8.77 4.11
C SER A 78 2.83 -8.00 5.32
N LEU A 79 1.54 -7.65 5.31
CA LEU A 79 0.89 -7.09 6.49
C LEU A 79 1.06 -7.98 7.73
N THR A 80 1.00 -9.31 7.57
CA THR A 80 1.23 -10.27 8.65
C THR A 80 2.65 -10.16 9.22
N ASP A 81 3.66 -10.00 8.36
CA ASP A 81 5.04 -9.82 8.81
C ASP A 81 5.22 -8.51 9.57
N LEU A 82 4.60 -7.43 9.08
CA LEU A 82 4.62 -6.13 9.73
C LEU A 82 3.96 -6.17 11.11
N LEU A 83 2.88 -6.95 11.29
CA LEU A 83 2.18 -7.11 12.57
C LEU A 83 2.99 -7.83 13.66
N ASN A 84 4.10 -8.49 13.29
CA ASN A 84 5.05 -9.03 14.27
C ASN A 84 5.85 -7.93 14.97
N ASN A 85 5.92 -6.72 14.41
CA ASN A 85 6.49 -5.56 15.05
C ASN A 85 5.45 -4.85 15.95
N GLU A 86 5.78 -4.67 17.23
CA GLU A 86 4.87 -4.08 18.22
C GLU A 86 4.49 -2.63 17.93
N GLN A 87 5.44 -1.83 17.43
CA GLN A 87 5.19 -0.42 17.10
C GLN A 87 4.20 -0.30 15.95
N ILE A 88 4.40 -1.09 14.89
CA ILE A 88 3.47 -1.13 13.74
C ILE A 88 2.09 -1.62 14.18
N ARG A 89 2.03 -2.71 14.95
CA ARG A 89 0.76 -3.24 15.49
C ARG A 89 0.01 -2.19 16.33
N THR A 90 0.72 -1.47 17.19
CA THR A 90 0.15 -0.40 18.02
C THR A 90 -0.37 0.75 17.17
N TRP A 91 0.37 1.14 16.13
CA TRP A 91 -0.07 2.18 15.19
C TRP A 91 -1.35 1.77 14.46
N ILE A 92 -1.43 0.53 13.97
CA ILE A 92 -2.61 -0.01 13.28
C ILE A 92 -3.85 -0.02 14.20
N LEU A 93 -3.68 -0.39 15.47
CA LEU A 93 -4.79 -0.41 16.43
C LEU A 93 -5.35 0.99 16.72
N LYS A 94 -4.49 2.03 16.67
CA LYS A 94 -4.87 3.44 16.88
C LYS A 94 -5.48 4.07 15.63
N ASN A 95 -5.00 3.70 14.45
CA ASN A 95 -5.37 4.31 13.17
C ASN A 95 -6.27 3.41 12.31
N LYS A 96 -7.15 2.63 12.95
CA LYS A 96 -8.03 1.69 12.24
C LYS A 96 -8.76 2.39 11.09
N PRO A 97 -8.91 1.75 9.92
CA PRO A 97 -9.57 2.38 8.79
C PRO A 97 -11.03 2.73 9.14
N ASP A 98 -11.40 3.99 8.93
CA ASP A 98 -12.79 4.44 9.05
C ASP A 98 -13.56 4.06 7.79
N MET A 99 -14.56 3.19 7.96
CA MET A 99 -15.42 2.70 6.89
C MET A 99 -16.67 3.58 6.68
N SER A 100 -16.82 4.65 7.45
CA SER A 100 -17.97 5.55 7.33
C SER A 100 -17.80 6.51 6.14
N GLY A 101 -18.81 6.58 5.27
CA GLY A 101 -18.89 7.60 4.21
C GLY A 101 -17.99 7.41 2.98
N ARG A 102 -17.21 6.32 2.89
CA ARG A 102 -16.33 6.00 1.74
C ARG A 102 -16.52 4.57 1.26
N SER A 103 -16.06 4.29 0.03
CA SER A 103 -15.98 2.91 -0.43
C SER A 103 -14.92 2.15 0.36
N ARG A 104 -15.14 0.84 0.59
CA ARG A 104 -14.15 -0.03 1.26
C ARG A 104 -12.77 0.06 0.59
N LEU A 105 -12.75 0.07 -0.74
CA LEU A 105 -11.53 0.15 -1.53
C LEU A 105 -10.75 1.45 -1.28
N GLU A 106 -11.45 2.60 -1.32
CA GLU A 106 -10.84 3.89 -1.00
C GLU A 106 -10.27 3.90 0.42
N THR A 107 -11.02 3.38 1.40
CA THR A 107 -10.57 3.31 2.80
C THR A 107 -9.34 2.43 2.95
N GLU A 108 -9.30 1.25 2.32
CA GLU A 108 -8.15 0.34 2.38
C GLU A 108 -6.90 0.93 1.73
N ILE A 109 -7.03 1.58 0.56
CA ILE A 109 -5.90 2.22 -0.12
C ILE A 109 -5.40 3.43 0.70
N THR A 110 -6.31 4.25 1.22
CA THR A 110 -5.96 5.38 2.08
C THR A 110 -5.17 4.91 3.31
N PHE A 111 -5.66 3.85 3.97
CA PHE A 111 -4.99 3.25 5.11
C PHE A 111 -3.60 2.70 4.76
N ALA A 112 -3.45 2.04 3.60
CA ALA A 112 -2.15 1.54 3.14
C ALA A 112 -1.13 2.68 2.96
N PHE A 113 -1.54 3.81 2.38
CA PHE A 113 -0.65 4.97 2.23
C PHE A 113 -0.33 5.63 3.59
N SER A 114 -1.29 5.72 4.51
CA SER A 114 -1.01 6.20 5.87
C SER A 114 -0.05 5.27 6.62
N LEU A 115 -0.16 3.94 6.46
CA LEU A 115 0.79 3.00 7.02
C LEU A 115 2.21 3.28 6.51
N LEU A 116 2.38 3.42 5.18
CA LEU A 116 3.69 3.74 4.58
C LEU A 116 4.26 5.08 5.08
N ASN A 117 3.42 6.10 5.20
CA ASN A 117 3.83 7.47 5.49
C ASN A 117 3.99 7.79 6.98
N GLU A 118 3.34 7.05 7.87
CA GLU A 118 3.28 7.36 9.30
C GLU A 118 3.56 6.13 10.17
N GLY A 119 3.08 4.95 9.77
CA GLY A 119 3.24 3.74 10.58
C GLY A 119 4.62 3.09 10.46
N LEU A 120 5.37 3.36 9.38
CA LEU A 120 6.67 2.75 9.11
C LEU A 120 7.86 3.70 9.27
N VAL A 121 7.64 5.01 9.46
CA VAL A 121 8.71 6.02 9.37
C VAL A 121 9.79 5.92 10.44
N ASP A 122 9.45 5.37 11.61
CA ASP A 122 10.37 5.22 12.74
C ASP A 122 11.05 3.83 12.76
N ILE A 123 10.78 2.98 11.75
CA ILE A 123 11.34 1.63 11.66
C ILE A 123 12.55 1.66 10.73
N PRO A 124 13.76 1.29 11.20
CA PRO A 124 14.99 1.40 10.42
C PRO A 124 14.95 0.76 9.03
N ASP A 125 14.33 -0.43 8.91
CA ASP A 125 14.19 -1.16 7.64
C ASP A 125 13.39 -0.39 6.57
N PHE A 126 12.62 0.63 6.98
CA PHE A 126 11.70 1.39 6.14
C PHE A 126 12.06 2.88 6.02
N HIS A 127 13.17 3.35 6.61
CA HIS A 127 13.58 4.77 6.51
C HIS A 127 13.75 5.25 5.06
N TRP A 128 14.01 4.35 4.11
CA TRP A 128 14.09 4.68 2.69
C TRP A 128 12.77 5.14 2.07
N LEU A 129 11.62 4.88 2.71
CA LEU A 129 10.31 5.37 2.27
C LEU A 129 10.15 6.87 2.48
N ALA A 130 10.82 7.45 3.47
CA ALA A 130 10.66 8.85 3.82
C ALA A 130 11.43 9.76 2.84
N SER A 131 10.79 10.84 2.42
CA SER A 131 11.38 11.92 1.62
C SER A 131 12.30 12.84 2.44
N LYS A 132 12.23 12.79 3.78
CA LYS A 132 13.00 13.71 4.63
C LYS A 132 14.49 13.36 4.66
N ALA A 133 15.26 14.25 4.04
CA ALA A 133 16.66 14.54 4.36
C ALA A 133 16.80 15.11 5.78
#